data_AF-A0A2T3II38-F1
#
_entry.id   AF-A0A2T3II38-F1
#
_cell.length_a   1.000
_cell.length_b   1.000
_cell.length_c   1.000
_cell.angle_alpha   90.00
_cell.angle_beta   90.00
_cell.angle_gamma   90.00
#
_symmetry.space_group_name_H-M   'P 1'
#
loop_
_entity.id
_entity.type
_entity.pdbx_description
1 polymer ?
#
loop_
_entity_poly.entity_id
_entity_poly.type
_entity_poly.pdbx_seq_one_letter_code
_entity_poly.pdbx_strand_id
1 'polypeptide(L)'
;MKDSKLDPELLEKATEIFSELGLPVELAINVFLAKAVQAQGFPFPVALDGDRAVNQQGDNRISNAEITESIQHLVEVTLPLSEINNLTQLEYCKTTFGLSFPVLKISKTARPEDVRLSAKDAKGRNRYSTTKVAQRDGQTYLICTQWADRHRPAFVRWQQTFGDN
;
A
#
# COMPACT_ATOMS: atom_id res chain seq x y z
N MET A 1 -28.65 31.36 15.59
CA MET A 1 -28.22 30.03 15.07
C MET A 1 -29.40 29.10 15.25
N LYS A 2 -29.79 28.36 14.21
CA LYS A 2 -30.93 27.43 14.32
C LYS A 2 -30.55 26.29 15.27
N ASP A 3 -31.43 26.00 16.23
CA ASP A 3 -31.34 24.80 17.07
C ASP A 3 -31.50 23.56 16.18
N SER A 4 -30.39 23.03 15.68
CA SER A 4 -30.37 21.73 15.02
C SER A 4 -30.52 20.66 16.09
N LYS A 5 -31.76 20.27 16.38
CA LYS A 5 -32.04 19.13 17.25
C LYS A 5 -31.61 17.85 16.54
N LEU A 6 -30.74 17.08 17.20
CA LEU A 6 -30.51 15.68 16.83
C LEU A 6 -31.85 14.94 16.89
N ASP A 7 -32.07 14.02 15.96
CA ASP A 7 -33.24 13.16 15.97
C ASP A 7 -33.26 12.35 17.29
N PRO A 8 -34.28 12.53 18.16
CA PRO A 8 -34.33 11.88 19.47
C PRO A 8 -34.38 10.36 19.37
N GLU A 9 -35.06 9.79 18.37
CA GLU A 9 -35.13 8.33 18.20
C GLU A 9 -33.79 7.75 17.78
N LEU A 10 -33.06 8.47 16.91
CA LEU A 10 -31.71 8.09 16.51
C LEU A 10 -30.73 8.17 17.67
N LEU A 11 -30.85 9.22 18.48
CA LEU A 11 -29.99 9.44 19.65
C LEU A 11 -30.17 8.34 20.70
N GLU A 12 -31.42 7.94 20.96
CA GLU A 12 -31.73 6.83 21.88
C GLU A 12 -31.08 5.53 21.41
N LYS A 13 -31.30 5.14 20.15
CA LYS A 13 -30.69 3.93 19.55
C LYS A 13 -29.17 3.96 19.56
N ALA A 14 -28.57 5.10 19.22
CA ALA A 14 -27.12 5.24 19.25
C ALA A 14 -26.57 5.12 20.69
N THR A 15 -27.27 5.69 21.67
CA THR A 15 -26.86 5.65 23.08
C THR A 15 -26.85 4.22 23.61
N GLU A 16 -27.84 3.40 23.24
CA GLU A 16 -27.88 1.98 23.60
C GLU A 16 -26.65 1.24 23.06
N ILE A 17 -26.34 1.39 21.76
CA ILE A 17 -25.18 0.77 21.11
C ILE A 17 -23.86 1.21 21.76
N PHE A 18 -23.68 2.51 22.01
CA PHE A 18 -22.42 2.99 22.60
C PHE A 18 -22.28 2.58 24.07
N SER A 19 -23.39 2.46 24.80
CA SER A 19 -23.39 1.95 26.18
C SER A 19 -22.94 0.49 26.23
N GLU A 20 -23.36 -0.36 25.28
CA GLU A 20 -22.85 -1.74 25.14
C GLU A 20 -21.34 -1.77 24.89
N LEU A 21 -20.81 -0.78 24.18
CA LEU A 21 -19.38 -0.61 23.93
C LEU A 21 -18.63 0.03 25.12
N GLY A 22 -19.32 0.38 26.20
CA GLY A 22 -18.75 1.05 27.38
C GLY A 22 -18.37 2.51 27.15
N LEU A 23 -19.02 3.18 26.18
CA LEU A 23 -18.72 4.54 25.77
C LEU A 23 -19.96 5.44 25.89
N PRO A 24 -19.84 6.65 26.46
CA PRO A 24 -20.91 7.64 26.39
C PRO A 24 -21.04 8.17 24.95
N VAL A 25 -22.27 8.42 24.51
CA VAL A 25 -22.56 8.90 23.14
C VAL A 25 -21.88 10.24 22.84
N GLU A 26 -21.71 11.09 23.86
CA GLU A 26 -21.00 12.37 23.75
C GLU A 26 -19.53 12.17 23.36
N LEU A 27 -18.90 11.10 23.86
CA LEU A 27 -17.53 10.77 23.48
C LEU A 27 -17.48 10.34 22.01
N ALA A 28 -18.45 9.57 21.53
CA ALA A 28 -18.53 9.20 20.11
C ALA A 28 -18.72 10.43 19.21
N ILE A 29 -19.54 11.40 19.63
CA ILE A 29 -19.70 12.69 18.92
C ILE A 29 -18.37 13.44 18.87
N ASN A 30 -17.65 13.53 19.98
CA ASN A 30 -16.35 14.20 20.02
C ASN A 30 -15.31 13.51 19.13
N VAL A 31 -15.28 12.17 19.11
CA VAL A 31 -14.41 11.40 18.22
C VAL A 31 -14.76 11.68 16.76
N PHE A 32 -16.05 11.67 16.40
CA PHE A 32 -16.50 12.01 15.06
C PHE A 32 -16.04 13.41 14.64
N LEU A 33 -16.26 14.43 15.47
CA LEU A 33 -15.85 15.81 15.19
C LEU A 33 -14.33 15.94 15.05
N ALA A 34 -13.57 15.31 15.95
CA ALA A 34 -12.11 15.30 15.86
C ALA A 34 -11.63 14.66 14.55
N LYS A 35 -12.25 13.57 14.13
CA LYS A 35 -11.92 12.89 12.86
C LYS A 35 -12.33 13.71 11.65
N ALA A 36 -13.46 14.41 11.70
CA ALA A 36 -13.89 15.30 10.63
C ALA A 36 -12.91 16.47 10.42
N VAL A 37 -12.45 17.07 11.52
CA VAL A 37 -11.42 18.13 11.50
C VAL A 37 -10.09 17.58 10.97
N GLN A 38 -9.66 16.41 11.44
CA GLN A 38 -8.43 15.76 10.97
C GLN A 38 -8.47 15.47 9.47
N ALA A 39 -9.60 15.00 8.96
CA ALA A 39 -9.78 14.64 7.55
C ALA A 39 -10.12 15.84 6.65
N GLN A 40 -10.36 17.03 7.22
CA GLN A 40 -10.93 18.19 6.51
C GLN A 40 -12.16 17.81 5.68
N GLY A 41 -13.02 16.95 6.25
CA GLY A 41 -14.11 16.33 5.51
C GLY A 41 -14.90 15.36 6.35
N PHE A 42 -15.81 14.62 5.72
CA PHE A 42 -16.63 13.64 6.41
C PHE A 42 -15.75 12.42 6.80
N PRO A 43 -15.70 12.00 8.07
CA PRO A 43 -14.74 10.99 8.55
C PRO A 43 -15.10 9.55 8.14
N PHE A 44 -16.19 9.39 7.38
CA PHE A 44 -16.56 8.18 6.68
C PHE A 44 -17.07 8.48 5.26
N PRO A 45 -17.06 7.52 4.31
CA PRO A 45 -17.44 7.80 2.93
C PRO A 45 -18.94 8.01 2.88
N VAL A 46 -19.37 9.17 2.38
CA VAL A 46 -20.77 9.48 2.17
C VAL A 46 -20.99 9.59 0.67
N ALA A 47 -21.73 8.63 0.12
CA ALA A 47 -22.14 8.62 -1.29
C ALA A 47 -23.66 8.41 -1.36
N LEU A 48 -24.29 8.88 -2.44
CA LEU A 48 -25.71 8.60 -2.70
C LEU A 48 -25.87 7.13 -3.11
N ASP A 49 -26.96 6.47 -2.71
CA ASP A 49 -27.19 5.01 -2.87
C ASP A 49 -27.07 4.47 -4.32
N GLY A 50 -27.02 5.35 -5.32
CA GLY A 50 -26.79 5.02 -6.73
C GLY A 50 -25.31 4.87 -7.12
N ASP A 51 -24.38 5.42 -6.35
CA ASP A 51 -22.93 5.33 -6.57
C ASP A 51 -22.31 4.27 -5.67
N ARG A 52 -22.80 3.02 -5.80
CA ARG A 52 -22.13 1.82 -5.27
C ARG A 52 -20.81 1.50 -6.00
N ALA A 53 -20.08 2.52 -6.44
CA ALA A 53 -18.66 2.40 -6.70
C ALA A 53 -17.92 2.49 -5.36
N VAL A 54 -17.91 1.34 -4.66
CA VAL A 54 -16.86 0.85 -3.77
C VAL A 54 -16.05 1.95 -3.07
N ASN A 55 -16.52 2.39 -1.91
CA ASN A 55 -15.65 3.08 -0.95
C ASN A 55 -15.52 2.24 0.31
N GLN A 56 -14.54 1.35 0.27
CA GLN A 56 -13.99 0.69 1.44
C GLN A 56 -13.22 1.74 2.26
N GLN A 57 -13.80 2.21 3.35
CA GLN A 57 -12.96 2.68 4.44
C GLN A 57 -12.52 1.48 5.26
N GLY A 58 -11.25 1.10 5.06
CA GLY A 58 -10.64 0.00 5.79
C GLY A 58 -9.55 -0.77 5.05
N ASP A 59 -8.86 -0.23 4.05
CA ASP A 59 -7.56 -0.77 3.65
C ASP A 59 -6.74 0.21 2.80
N ASN A 60 -5.81 0.92 3.42
CA ASN A 60 -4.73 1.61 2.70
C ASN A 60 -3.68 0.58 2.23
N ARG A 61 -4.13 -0.57 1.73
CA ARG A 61 -3.26 -1.65 1.25
C ARG A 61 -2.82 -1.32 -0.16
N ILE A 62 -1.63 -0.73 -0.25
CA ILE A 62 -0.90 -0.58 -1.52
C ILE A 62 -0.93 -1.90 -2.30
N SER A 63 -1.39 -1.87 -3.54
CA SER A 63 -1.54 -3.03 -4.42
C SER A 63 -0.18 -3.51 -4.98
N ASN A 64 -0.13 -4.70 -5.56
CA ASN A 64 1.12 -5.19 -6.18
C ASN A 64 1.52 -4.35 -7.40
N ALA A 65 0.55 -3.76 -8.11
CA ALA A 65 0.80 -2.87 -9.22
C ALA A 65 1.49 -1.58 -8.74
N GLU A 66 0.94 -0.96 -7.69
CA GLU A 66 1.51 0.25 -7.07
C GLU A 66 2.89 -0.01 -6.45
N ILE A 67 3.09 -1.16 -5.79
CA ILE A 67 4.42 -1.56 -5.29
C ILE A 67 5.40 -1.67 -6.46
N THR A 68 4.99 -2.32 -7.56
CA THR A 68 5.86 -2.50 -8.74
C THR A 68 6.23 -1.15 -9.37
N GLU A 69 5.27 -0.24 -9.49
CA GLU A 69 5.48 1.12 -10.01
C GLU A 69 6.40 1.94 -9.09
N SER A 70 6.16 1.87 -7.78
CA SER A 70 6.96 2.58 -6.78
C SER A 70 8.41 2.10 -6.80
N ILE A 71 8.64 0.78 -6.84
CA ILE A 71 10.00 0.22 -6.95
C ILE A 71 10.66 0.65 -8.25
N GLN A 72 9.94 0.62 -9.38
CA GLN A 72 10.48 1.05 -10.66
C GLN A 72 11.00 2.49 -10.58
N HIS A 73 10.14 3.41 -10.13
CA HIS A 73 10.47 4.81 -10.00
C HIS A 73 11.66 5.04 -9.04
N LEU A 74 11.61 4.43 -7.86
CA LEU A 74 12.68 4.53 -6.86
C LEU A 74 14.02 4.04 -7.41
N VAL A 75 14.07 2.92 -8.12
CA VAL A 75 15.32 2.39 -8.71
C VAL A 75 15.86 3.31 -9.79
N GLU A 76 15.00 3.88 -10.63
CA GLU A 76 15.41 4.73 -11.75
C GLU A 76 15.86 6.11 -11.29
N VAL A 77 15.25 6.65 -10.23
CA VAL A 77 15.40 8.08 -9.86
C VAL A 77 16.12 8.28 -8.53
N THR A 78 15.72 7.56 -7.47
CA THR A 78 16.00 8.01 -6.09
C THR A 78 17.00 7.14 -5.35
N LEU A 79 16.99 5.82 -5.55
CA LEU A 79 17.76 4.90 -4.73
C LEU A 79 19.27 5.00 -5.01
N PRO A 80 20.11 4.97 -3.97
CA PRO A 80 21.54 4.82 -4.14
C PRO A 80 21.88 3.41 -4.65
N LEU A 81 22.98 3.27 -5.40
CA LEU A 81 23.43 1.99 -5.96
C LEU A 81 23.61 0.90 -4.92
N SER A 82 24.04 1.26 -3.71
CA SER A 82 24.16 0.32 -2.59
C SER A 82 22.82 -0.31 -2.22
N GLU A 83 21.74 0.48 -2.25
CA GLU A 83 20.41 -0.02 -1.93
C GLU A 83 19.82 -0.84 -3.08
N ILE A 84 20.07 -0.43 -4.33
CA ILE A 84 19.73 -1.25 -5.50
C ILE A 84 20.43 -2.61 -5.41
N ASN A 85 21.71 -2.64 -5.01
CA ASN A 85 22.43 -3.89 -4.78
C ASN A 85 21.79 -4.72 -3.66
N ASN A 86 21.42 -4.11 -2.52
CA ASN A 86 20.72 -4.79 -1.44
C ASN A 86 19.41 -5.46 -1.91
N LEU A 87 18.63 -4.78 -2.77
CA LEU A 87 17.39 -5.34 -3.33
C LEU A 87 17.59 -6.55 -4.24
N THR A 88 18.82 -6.83 -4.70
CA THR A 88 19.18 -8.06 -5.42
C THR A 88 19.56 -9.21 -4.49
N GLN A 89 19.80 -8.94 -3.21
CA GLN A 89 20.25 -9.92 -2.23
C GLN A 89 19.05 -10.56 -1.49
N LEU A 90 18.99 -11.89 -1.52
CA LEU A 90 17.92 -12.65 -0.88
C LEU A 90 17.84 -12.37 0.64
N GLU A 91 18.97 -12.39 1.33
CA GLU A 91 19.00 -12.27 2.80
C GLU A 91 18.52 -10.88 3.26
N TYR A 92 18.91 -9.85 2.52
CA TYR A 92 18.40 -8.49 2.74
C TYR A 92 16.89 -8.45 2.53
N CYS A 93 16.39 -8.93 1.38
CA CYS A 93 14.97 -8.88 1.07
C CYS A 93 14.10 -9.70 2.05
N LYS A 94 14.66 -10.81 2.57
CA LYS A 94 14.02 -11.62 3.60
C LYS A 94 13.94 -10.89 4.93
N THR A 95 15.02 -10.25 5.35
CA THR A 95 15.08 -9.48 6.60
C THR A 95 14.22 -8.22 6.54
N THR A 96 14.31 -7.47 5.44
CA THR A 96 13.65 -6.16 5.28
C THR A 96 12.17 -6.30 4.95
N PHE A 97 11.77 -7.25 4.09
CA PHE A 97 10.40 -7.37 3.58
C PHE A 97 9.68 -8.68 3.93
N GLY A 98 10.40 -9.67 4.47
CA GLY A 98 9.86 -11.03 4.65
C GLY A 98 9.76 -11.82 3.34
N LEU A 99 10.41 -11.38 2.27
CA LEU A 99 10.36 -12.05 0.97
C LEU A 99 11.40 -13.18 0.88
N SER A 100 10.97 -14.35 0.40
CA SER A 100 11.87 -15.48 0.13
C SER A 100 12.51 -15.42 -1.26
N PHE A 101 12.54 -14.23 -1.86
CA PHE A 101 13.13 -13.94 -3.16
C PHE A 101 13.62 -12.49 -3.17
N PRO A 102 14.67 -12.19 -3.95
CA PRO A 102 15.09 -10.81 -4.20
C PRO A 102 13.94 -9.96 -4.76
N VAL A 103 13.91 -8.69 -4.38
CA VAL A 103 12.97 -7.71 -4.95
C VAL A 103 13.35 -7.38 -6.39
N LEU A 104 14.66 -7.27 -6.65
CA LEU A 104 15.22 -7.05 -7.98
C LEU A 104 15.99 -8.28 -8.46
N LYS A 105 15.86 -8.56 -9.75
CA LYS A 105 16.68 -9.57 -10.44
C LYS A 105 17.32 -8.95 -11.66
N ILE A 106 18.61 -9.18 -11.83
CA ILE A 106 19.36 -8.65 -12.97
C ILE A 106 18.99 -9.44 -14.23
N SER A 107 18.64 -8.73 -15.31
CA SER A 107 18.50 -9.31 -16.65
C SER A 107 19.81 -9.19 -17.41
N LYS A 108 20.11 -10.17 -18.28
CA LYS A 108 21.25 -10.08 -19.21
C LYS A 108 21.08 -8.91 -20.18
N THR A 109 19.86 -8.70 -20.69
CA THR A 109 19.52 -7.58 -21.56
C THR A 109 18.10 -7.08 -21.29
N ALA A 110 17.77 -5.90 -21.81
CA ALA A 110 16.41 -5.35 -21.80
C ALA A 110 15.46 -6.01 -22.80
N ARG A 111 15.93 -6.98 -23.60
CA ARG A 111 15.11 -7.57 -24.65
C ARG A 111 13.97 -8.42 -24.05
N PRO A 112 12.76 -8.37 -24.63
CA PRO A 112 11.59 -9.08 -24.08
C PRO A 112 11.80 -10.57 -23.87
N GLU A 113 12.56 -11.25 -24.72
CA GLU A 113 12.89 -12.66 -24.59
C GLU A 113 13.72 -12.95 -23.35
N ASP A 114 14.76 -12.16 -23.09
CA ASP A 114 15.65 -12.32 -21.95
C ASP A 114 14.94 -11.98 -20.63
N VAL A 115 14.08 -10.97 -20.66
CA VAL A 115 13.21 -10.61 -19.53
C VAL A 115 12.26 -11.77 -19.21
N ARG A 116 11.58 -12.36 -20.19
CA ARG A 116 10.65 -13.49 -19.98
C ARG A 116 11.35 -14.73 -19.44
N LEU A 117 12.56 -15.03 -19.91
CA LEU A 117 13.38 -16.13 -19.40
C LEU A 117 13.82 -15.86 -17.95
N SER A 118 14.23 -14.62 -17.66
CA SER A 118 14.74 -14.22 -16.35
C SER A 118 13.63 -14.04 -15.30
N ALA A 119 12.37 -13.83 -15.70
CA ALA A 119 11.25 -13.61 -14.80
C ALA A 119 10.84 -14.82 -13.94
N LYS A 120 11.38 -16.00 -14.26
CA LYS A 120 11.12 -17.25 -13.54
C LYS A 120 12.06 -17.45 -12.35
N ASP A 121 11.54 -18.07 -11.28
CA ASP A 121 12.34 -18.60 -10.18
C ASP A 121 12.99 -19.95 -10.55
N ALA A 122 13.83 -20.50 -9.66
CA ALA A 122 14.47 -21.80 -9.85
C ALA A 122 13.47 -22.97 -9.99
N LYS A 123 12.20 -22.76 -9.61
CA LYS A 123 11.10 -23.73 -9.75
C LYS A 123 10.26 -23.46 -11.02
N GLY A 124 10.70 -22.55 -11.90
CA GLY A 124 10.05 -22.22 -13.16
C GLY A 124 8.82 -21.31 -13.04
N ARG A 125 8.53 -20.75 -11.85
CA ARG A 125 7.33 -19.93 -11.61
C ARG A 125 7.63 -18.46 -11.90
N ASN A 126 6.69 -17.76 -12.52
CA ASN A 126 6.82 -16.32 -12.77
C ASN A 126 6.73 -15.55 -11.44
N ARG A 127 7.83 -14.91 -11.04
CA ARG A 127 7.91 -14.09 -9.81
C ARG A 127 8.17 -12.61 -10.09
N TYR A 128 8.72 -12.32 -11.26
CA TYR A 128 9.07 -10.96 -11.66
C TYR A 128 8.21 -10.51 -12.83
N SER A 129 8.06 -9.20 -12.96
CA SER A 129 7.32 -8.57 -14.03
C SER A 129 8.02 -8.82 -15.37
N THR A 130 7.21 -9.10 -16.39
CA THR A 130 7.67 -9.24 -17.77
C THR A 130 7.42 -7.99 -18.61
N THR A 131 6.66 -7.03 -18.06
CA THR A 131 6.23 -5.81 -18.76
C THR A 131 6.80 -4.55 -18.13
N LYS A 132 7.08 -4.56 -16.83
CA LYS A 132 7.67 -3.44 -16.08
C LYS A 132 9.05 -3.83 -15.59
N VAL A 133 10.06 -3.11 -16.06
CA VAL A 133 11.47 -3.30 -15.69
C VAL A 133 12.05 -1.95 -15.33
N ALA A 134 13.00 -1.91 -14.41
CA ALA A 134 13.74 -0.70 -14.09
C ALA A 134 15.08 -0.67 -14.83
N GLN A 135 15.53 0.51 -15.22
CA GLN A 135 16.83 0.72 -15.86
C GLN A 135 17.69 1.70 -15.04
N ARG A 136 18.88 1.27 -14.63
CA ARG A 136 19.84 2.15 -13.94
C ARG A 136 21.25 1.81 -14.38
N ASP A 137 22.02 2.83 -14.76
CA ASP A 137 23.45 2.73 -15.12
C ASP A 137 23.76 1.63 -16.16
N GLY A 138 22.89 1.51 -17.17
CA GLY A 138 23.03 0.52 -18.24
C GLY A 138 22.63 -0.92 -17.85
N GLN A 139 22.16 -1.12 -16.62
CA GLN A 139 21.68 -2.40 -16.12
C GLN A 139 20.15 -2.45 -16.08
N THR A 140 19.60 -3.56 -16.58
CA THR A 140 18.16 -3.87 -16.48
C THR A 140 17.84 -4.71 -15.26
N TYR A 141 16.83 -4.29 -14.51
CA TYR A 141 16.33 -4.98 -13.32
C TYR A 141 14.87 -5.40 -13.52
N LEU A 142 14.58 -6.68 -13.35
CA LEU A 142 13.21 -7.18 -13.24
C LEU A 142 12.71 -6.96 -11.81
N ILE A 143 11.44 -6.58 -11.68
CA ILE A 143 10.83 -6.23 -10.40
C ILE A 143 9.91 -7.35 -9.94
N CYS A 144 10.04 -7.77 -8.69
CA CYS A 144 9.18 -8.79 -8.13
C CYS A 144 7.73 -8.31 -8.00
N THR A 145 6.78 -9.11 -8.51
CA THR A 145 5.34 -8.78 -8.51
C THR A 145 4.55 -9.47 -7.41
N GLN A 146 5.17 -10.36 -6.63
CA GLN A 146 4.48 -11.21 -5.67
C GLN A 146 4.60 -10.69 -4.25
N TRP A 147 3.81 -9.66 -3.96
CA TRP A 147 3.66 -9.13 -2.62
C TRP A 147 2.36 -9.66 -2.02
N ALA A 148 2.46 -10.43 -0.93
CA ALA A 148 1.33 -10.85 -0.13
C ALA A 148 1.09 -9.79 0.95
N ASP A 149 -0.10 -9.80 1.54
CA ASP A 149 -0.52 -8.75 2.47
C ASP A 149 0.40 -8.56 3.66
N ARG A 150 1.01 -9.64 4.16
CA ARG A 150 1.99 -9.60 5.26
C ARG A 150 3.27 -8.81 4.92
N HIS A 151 3.61 -8.65 3.65
CA HIS A 151 4.82 -7.93 3.20
C HIS A 151 4.57 -6.42 3.06
N ARG A 152 3.30 -6.01 2.82
CA ARG A 152 2.96 -4.62 2.48
C ARG A 152 3.37 -3.60 3.55
N PRO A 153 3.17 -3.84 4.86
CA PRO A 153 3.60 -2.88 5.89
C PRO A 153 5.12 -2.67 5.91
N ALA A 154 5.90 -3.72 5.61
CA ALA A 154 7.35 -3.62 5.53
C ALA A 154 7.79 -2.81 4.31
N PHE A 155 7.12 -3.00 3.17
CA PHE A 155 7.34 -2.19 1.97
C PHE A 155 7.06 -0.70 2.23
N VAL A 156 5.90 -0.36 2.82
CA VAL A 156 5.53 1.03 3.10
C VAL A 156 6.55 1.71 4.02
N ARG A 157 7.00 1.03 5.08
CA ARG A 157 8.06 1.57 5.98
C ARG A 157 9.38 1.79 5.26
N TRP A 158 9.80 0.83 4.44
CA TRP A 158 11.02 0.96 3.65
C TRP A 158 10.90 2.11 2.65
N GLN A 159 9.76 2.23 1.96
CA GLN A 159 9.50 3.31 1.02
C GLN A 159 9.58 4.68 1.70
N GLN A 160 9.10 4.85 2.93
CA GLN A 160 9.23 6.12 3.66
C GLN A 160 10.68 6.56 3.91
N THR A 161 11.65 5.66 3.80
CA THR A 161 13.08 5.99 3.96
C THR A 161 13.64 6.64 2.69
N PHE A 162 13.01 6.42 1.54
CA PHE A 162 13.52 6.79 0.22
C PHE A 162 12.50 7.55 -0.66
N GLY A 163 11.24 7.64 -0.24
CA GLY A 163 10.18 8.33 -0.97
C GLY A 163 10.29 9.83 -0.78
N ASP A 164 9.97 10.57 -1.84
CA ASP A 164 9.87 12.03 -1.78
C ASP A 164 8.77 12.43 -0.78
N ASN A 165 9.12 13.39 0.08
CA ASN A 165 8.26 13.96 1.11
C ASN A 165 7.25 14.94 0.51
#